data_AF-A0A1B7K6G5-F1
#
_entry.id   AF-A0A1B7K6G5-F1
#
_cell.length_a   1.000
_cell.length_b   1.000
_cell.length_c   1.000
_cell.angle_alpha   90.00
_cell.angle_beta   90.00
_cell.angle_gamma   90.00
#
_symmetry.space_group_name_H-M   'P 1'
#
loop_
_entity.id
_entity.type
_entity.pdbx_description
1 polymer ?
#
loop_
_entity_poly.entity_id
_entity_poly.type
_entity_poly.pdbx_seq_one_letter_code
_entity_poly.pdbx_strand_id
1 'polypeptide(L)'
;MSSLSDTEHRGRGHHGGRRQRFFGHGELRLVLLNILKDNASHGYELIKAVEALTLGNYTPSPGVIYPSLDLLQDQGLITVQEEDGGRKKIAITVDGARTLEENREQLEQIQARIKARMVGHELRKNPQMKRAIDNFKAVLDLKVNQGEVNDAQLKQIIGVIDRAALEISQLD
;
A
#
# COMPACT_ATOMS: atom_id res chain seq x y z
N MET A 1 -5.38 45.52 41.79
CA MET A 1 -4.20 45.38 40.92
C MET A 1 -3.79 43.92 40.96
N SER A 2 -4.49 43.03 40.24
CA SER A 2 -4.26 42.66 38.82
C SER A 2 -2.86 42.14 38.54
N SER A 3 -2.77 40.83 38.26
CA SER A 3 -1.95 40.17 37.22
C SER A 3 -1.80 38.68 37.61
N LEU A 4 -2.59 37.76 37.03
CA LEU A 4 -2.26 36.89 35.86
C LEU A 4 -1.17 35.86 36.22
N SER A 5 -1.50 34.56 36.35
CA SER A 5 -1.51 33.52 35.29
C SER A 5 -0.08 33.25 34.77
N ASP A 6 0.42 32.04 34.53
CA ASP A 6 -0.20 30.82 34.02
C ASP A 6 0.70 29.60 34.31
N THR A 7 0.01 28.45 34.35
CA THR A 7 0.50 27.08 34.46
C THR A 7 1.37 26.67 33.27
N GLU A 8 2.65 26.33 33.49
CA GLU A 8 3.47 25.66 32.48
C GLU A 8 3.15 24.15 32.42
N HIS A 9 2.24 23.76 31.53
CA HIS A 9 2.10 22.38 31.07
C HIS A 9 2.87 22.20 29.76
N ARG A 10 4.16 21.80 29.86
CA ARG A 10 4.96 21.43 28.68
C ARG A 10 4.52 20.07 28.15
N GLY A 11 3.53 20.07 27.27
CA GLY A 11 3.26 18.97 26.35
C GLY A 11 4.43 18.82 25.37
N ARG A 12 5.28 17.82 25.61
CA ARG A 12 6.28 17.35 24.63
C ARG A 12 5.54 16.81 23.40
N GLY A 13 5.53 17.61 22.33
CA GLY A 13 5.05 17.21 21.02
C GLY A 13 5.80 15.97 20.53
N HIS A 14 5.06 14.88 20.36
CA HIS A 14 5.49 13.67 19.66
C HIS A 14 6.08 14.07 18.30
N HIS A 15 7.31 13.61 18.02
CA HIS A 15 7.85 13.61 16.67
C HIS A 15 6.89 12.83 15.76
N GLY A 16 6.13 13.57 14.95
CA GLY A 16 5.31 13.02 13.89
C GLY A 16 6.20 12.41 12.82
N GLY A 17 6.60 11.16 13.03
CA GLY A 17 7.16 10.33 11.98
C GLY A 17 6.19 10.39 10.80
N ARG A 18 6.65 10.96 9.69
CA ARG A 18 5.89 11.08 8.45
C ARG A 18 5.32 9.69 8.14
N ARG A 19 4.02 9.48 8.39
CA ARG A 19 3.38 8.16 8.19
C ARG A 19 3.74 7.71 6.78
N GLN A 20 4.50 6.62 6.70
CA GLN A 20 4.93 6.04 5.43
C GLN A 20 3.67 5.82 4.58
N ARG A 21 3.63 6.39 3.38
CA ARG A 21 2.47 6.23 2.49
C ARG A 21 2.34 4.75 2.10
N PHE A 22 1.12 4.23 2.09
CA PHE A 22 0.90 2.85 1.66
C PHE A 22 1.23 2.69 0.17
N PHE A 23 0.73 3.60 -0.66
CA PHE A 23 1.07 3.70 -2.07
C PHE A 23 2.20 4.71 -2.28
N GLY A 24 3.11 4.37 -3.19
CA GLY A 24 4.11 5.27 -3.74
C GLY A 24 3.47 6.38 -4.57
N HIS A 25 4.31 7.30 -5.07
CA HIS A 25 3.83 8.40 -5.90
C HIS A 25 3.18 7.85 -7.19
N GLY A 26 1.94 8.26 -7.46
CA GLY A 26 1.18 7.85 -8.65
C GLY A 26 0.60 6.42 -8.62
N GLU A 27 1.09 5.54 -7.75
CA GLU A 27 0.63 4.13 -7.68
C GLU A 27 -0.87 4.03 -7.40
N LEU A 28 -1.39 4.86 -6.49
CA LEU A 28 -2.82 4.87 -6.18
C LEU A 28 -3.67 5.20 -7.41
N ARG A 29 -3.21 6.09 -8.30
CA ARG A 29 -3.94 6.45 -9.52
C ARG A 29 -4.04 5.26 -10.48
N LEU A 30 -2.96 4.49 -10.65
CA LEU A 30 -2.99 3.26 -11.45
C LEU A 30 -3.94 2.22 -10.85
N VAL A 31 -3.96 2.09 -9.53
CA VAL A 31 -4.91 1.19 -8.83
C VAL A 31 -6.36 1.66 -9.03
N LEU A 32 -6.63 2.96 -8.95
CA LEU A 32 -7.97 3.51 -9.20
C LEU A 32 -8.43 3.29 -10.64
N LEU A 33 -7.56 3.52 -11.62
CA LEU A 33 -7.84 3.19 -13.02
C LEU A 33 -8.12 1.69 -13.19
N ASN A 34 -7.37 0.82 -12.50
CA ASN A 34 -7.62 -0.62 -12.56
C ASN A 34 -8.99 -1.00 -12.01
N ILE A 35 -9.41 -0.39 -10.91
CA ILE A 35 -10.75 -0.62 -10.34
C ILE A 35 -11.83 -0.13 -11.31
N LEU A 36 -11.64 1.05 -11.91
CA LEU A 36 -12.59 1.66 -12.84
C LEU A 36 -12.65 0.95 -14.21
N LYS A 37 -11.64 0.14 -14.55
CA LYS A 37 -11.64 -0.70 -15.75
C LYS A 37 -12.77 -1.72 -15.74
N ASP A 38 -13.08 -2.28 -14.58
CA ASP A 38 -14.11 -3.31 -14.46
C ASP A 38 -15.51 -2.72 -14.47
N ASN A 39 -15.75 -1.63 -13.73
CA ASN A 39 -17.03 -0.92 -13.70
C ASN A 39 -16.86 0.56 -13.34
N ALA A 40 -17.76 1.41 -13.87
CA ALA A 40 -17.92 2.78 -13.39
C ALA A 40 -18.34 2.77 -11.90
N SER A 41 -17.88 3.76 -11.13
CA SER A 41 -18.00 3.77 -9.68
C SER A 41 -18.14 5.18 -9.11
N HIS A 42 -18.45 5.29 -7.83
CA HIS A 42 -18.50 6.55 -7.07
C HIS A 42 -17.26 6.72 -6.19
N GLY A 43 -16.92 7.95 -5.82
CA GLY A 43 -15.74 8.23 -5.00
C GLY A 43 -15.68 7.44 -3.67
N TYR A 44 -16.83 7.22 -3.01
CA TYR A 44 -16.89 6.40 -1.80
C TYR A 44 -16.72 4.90 -2.07
N GLU A 45 -17.26 4.41 -3.18
CA GLU A 45 -17.11 3.00 -3.57
C GLU A 45 -15.65 2.71 -3.94
N LEU A 46 -14.94 3.66 -4.55
CA LEU A 46 -13.50 3.54 -4.80
C LEU A 46 -12.70 3.45 -3.49
N ILE A 47 -13.07 4.19 -2.45
CA ILE A 47 -12.47 4.02 -1.11
C ILE A 47 -12.66 2.59 -0.63
N LYS A 48 -13.88 2.05 -0.74
CA LYS A 48 -14.22 0.69 -0.32
C LYS A 48 -13.54 -0.38 -1.15
N ALA A 49 -13.40 -0.18 -2.45
CA ALA A 49 -12.69 -1.09 -3.33
C ALA A 49 -11.19 -1.18 -2.96
N VAL A 50 -10.55 -0.05 -2.64
CA VAL A 50 -9.14 -0.05 -2.18
C VAL A 50 -9.00 -0.70 -0.79
N GLU A 51 -9.94 -0.43 0.12
CA GLU A 51 -10.00 -1.10 1.43
C GLU A 51 -10.10 -2.63 1.27
N ALA A 52 -11.02 -3.09 0.42
CA ALA A 52 -11.20 -4.51 0.14
C ALA A 52 -9.96 -5.15 -0.51
N LEU A 53 -9.36 -4.48 -1.48
CA LEU A 53 -8.13 -4.93 -2.17
C LEU A 53 -6.94 -5.07 -1.20
N THR A 54 -6.96 -4.31 -0.10
CA THR A 54 -5.94 -4.39 0.96
C THR A 54 -6.44 -5.14 2.20
N LEU A 55 -7.52 -5.91 2.11
CA LEU A 55 -8.10 -6.70 3.20
C LEU A 55 -8.31 -5.89 4.51
N GLY A 56 -8.65 -4.60 4.38
CA GLY A 56 -8.85 -3.69 5.52
C GLY A 56 -7.58 -3.09 6.10
N ASN A 57 -6.39 -3.44 5.60
CA ASN A 57 -5.12 -2.92 6.11
C ASN A 57 -4.86 -1.47 5.71
N TYR A 58 -5.52 -0.99 4.66
CA TYR A 58 -5.41 0.39 4.23
C TYR A 58 -6.72 0.90 3.63
N THR A 59 -7.29 1.91 4.29
CA THR A 59 -8.45 2.64 3.77
C THR A 59 -8.01 4.05 3.42
N PRO A 60 -7.99 4.43 2.12
CA PRO A 60 -7.60 5.77 1.72
C PRO A 60 -8.66 6.78 2.19
N SER A 61 -8.22 7.93 2.70
CA SER A 61 -9.15 8.97 3.12
C SER A 61 -9.72 9.73 1.91
N PRO A 62 -10.87 10.41 2.05
CA PRO A 62 -11.37 11.34 1.05
C PRO A 62 -10.32 12.34 0.55
N GLY A 63 -9.49 12.89 1.46
CA GLY A 63 -8.42 13.83 1.11
C GLY A 63 -7.25 13.24 0.33
N VAL A 64 -7.22 11.92 0.13
CA VAL A 64 -6.27 11.25 -0.77
C VAL A 64 -6.95 10.82 -2.08
N ILE A 65 -8.20 10.36 -2.00
CA ILE A 65 -8.96 9.89 -3.16
C ILE A 65 -9.34 11.04 -4.09
N TYR A 66 -10.01 12.08 -3.59
CA TYR A 66 -10.54 13.13 -4.46
C TYR A 66 -9.44 13.89 -5.22
N PRO A 67 -8.32 14.30 -4.58
CA PRO A 67 -7.20 14.88 -5.34
C PRO A 67 -6.57 13.92 -6.36
N SER A 68 -6.62 12.60 -6.12
CA SER A 68 -6.14 11.62 -7.09
C SER A 68 -7.08 11.51 -8.29
N LEU A 69 -8.39 11.62 -8.07
CA LEU A 69 -9.41 11.65 -9.11
C LEU A 69 -9.35 12.94 -9.91
N ASP A 70 -9.21 14.10 -9.27
CA ASP A 70 -9.06 15.38 -9.95
C ASP A 70 -7.89 15.35 -10.94
N LEU A 71 -6.73 14.82 -10.49
CA LEU A 71 -5.56 14.67 -11.37
C LEU A 71 -5.80 13.69 -12.53
N LEU A 72 -6.55 12.60 -12.31
CA LEU A 72 -6.90 11.67 -13.39
C LEU A 72 -7.86 12.33 -14.39
N GLN A 73 -8.78 13.15 -13.91
CA GLN A 73 -9.75 13.88 -14.73
C GLN A 73 -9.06 14.97 -15.54
N ASP A 74 -8.16 15.76 -14.93
CA ASP A 74 -7.36 16.78 -15.60
C ASP A 74 -6.48 16.20 -16.71
N GLN A 75 -6.04 14.94 -16.54
CA GLN A 75 -5.29 14.20 -17.55
C GLN A 75 -6.17 13.51 -18.60
N GLY A 76 -7.50 13.64 -18.52
CA GLY A 76 -8.44 13.01 -19.44
C GLY A 76 -8.55 11.48 -19.30
N LEU A 77 -8.03 10.89 -18.21
CA LEU A 77 -7.99 9.45 -18.00
C LEU A 77 -9.30 8.89 -17.41
N ILE A 78 -10.12 9.77 -16.83
CA ILE A 78 -11.47 9.45 -16.33
C ILE A 78 -12.46 10.53 -16.76
N THR A 79 -13.74 10.16 -16.83
CA THR A 79 -14.87 11.10 -16.91
C THR A 79 -15.63 11.11 -15.61
N VAL A 80 -16.15 12.28 -15.23
CA VAL A 80 -17.02 12.47 -14.08
C VAL A 80 -18.35 13.04 -14.57
N GLN A 81 -19.44 12.31 -14.33
CA GLN A 81 -20.80 12.70 -14.69
C GLN A 81 -21.63 12.86 -13.43
N GLU A 82 -22.41 13.94 -13.34
CA GLU A 82 -23.38 14.10 -12.26
C GLU A 82 -24.60 13.22 -12.56
N GLU A 83 -24.97 12.41 -11.58
CA GLU A 83 -26.20 11.63 -11.55
C GLU A 83 -27.23 12.29 -10.63
N ASP A 84 -28.49 11.85 -10.76
CA ASP A 84 -29.58 12.30 -9.91
C ASP A 84 -29.24 12.16 -8.41
N GLY A 85 -29.54 13.20 -7.66
CA GLY A 85 -29.21 13.27 -6.23
C GLY A 85 -27.78 13.73 -5.91
N GLY A 86 -27.08 14.34 -6.88
CA GLY A 86 -25.79 15.00 -6.66
C GLY A 86 -24.60 14.04 -6.50
N ARG A 87 -24.79 12.77 -6.89
CA ARG A 87 -23.72 11.78 -6.92
C ARG A 87 -22.90 11.94 -8.19
N LYS A 88 -21.61 11.65 -8.09
CA LYS A 88 -20.68 11.74 -9.23
C LYS A 88 -20.29 10.33 -9.65
N LYS A 89 -20.76 9.92 -10.83
CA LYS A 89 -20.34 8.69 -11.48
C LYS A 89 -19.01 8.91 -12.18
N ILE A 90 -18.06 8.05 -11.87
CA ILE A 90 -16.70 8.10 -12.39
C ILE A 90 -16.50 6.89 -13.29
N ALA A 91 -16.01 7.11 -14.51
CA ALA A 91 -15.73 6.05 -15.47
C ALA A 91 -14.35 6.26 -16.10
N ILE A 92 -13.67 5.16 -16.44
CA ILE A 92 -12.40 5.23 -17.17
C ILE A 92 -12.64 5.64 -18.63
N THR A 93 -11.72 6.42 -19.21
CA THR A 93 -11.75 6.75 -20.65
C THR A 93 -10.94 5.74 -21.46
N VAL A 94 -11.03 5.85 -22.79
CA VAL A 94 -10.15 5.10 -23.71
C VAL A 94 -8.68 5.40 -23.42
N ASP A 95 -8.35 6.68 -23.18
CA ASP A 95 -6.98 7.09 -22.84
C ASP A 95 -6.55 6.53 -21.48
N GLY A 96 -7.44 6.52 -20.48
CA GLY A 96 -7.19 5.88 -19.19
C GLY A 96 -6.92 4.38 -19.30
N ALA A 97 -7.69 3.67 -20.14
CA ALA A 97 -7.48 2.25 -20.39
C ALA A 97 -6.14 1.99 -21.11
N ARG A 98 -5.77 2.84 -22.08
CA ARG A 98 -4.47 2.77 -22.75
C ARG A 98 -3.32 3.00 -21.78
N THR A 99 -3.39 4.05 -20.95
CA THR A 99 -2.39 4.32 -19.90
C THR A 99 -2.25 3.13 -18.94
N LEU A 100 -3.35 2.46 -18.60
CA LEU A 100 -3.29 1.28 -17.74
C LEU A 100 -2.53 0.12 -18.40
N GLU A 101 -2.74 -0.10 -19.70
CA GLU A 101 -2.03 -1.14 -20.45
C GLU A 101 -0.54 -0.80 -20.63
N GLU A 102 -0.22 0.46 -20.94
CA GLU A 102 1.17 0.96 -21.00
C GLU A 102 1.92 0.80 -19.67
N ASN A 103 1.20 0.81 -18.54
CA ASN A 103 1.75 0.67 -17.20
C ASN A 103 1.44 -0.71 -16.57
N ARG A 104 1.13 -1.73 -17.39
CA ARG A 104 0.76 -3.06 -16.89
C ARG A 104 1.83 -3.66 -15.96
N GLU A 105 3.10 -3.61 -16.36
CA GLU A 105 4.18 -4.16 -15.54
C GLU A 105 4.26 -3.48 -14.16
N GLN A 106 4.15 -2.15 -14.13
CA GLN A 106 4.12 -1.41 -12.87
C GLN A 106 2.89 -1.78 -12.03
N LEU A 107 1.73 -1.97 -12.65
CA LEU A 107 0.52 -2.40 -11.97
C LEU A 107 0.68 -3.79 -11.35
N GLU A 108 1.28 -4.74 -12.07
CA GLU A 108 1.59 -6.09 -11.58
C GLU A 108 2.54 -6.03 -10.38
N GLN A 109 3.58 -5.19 -10.44
CA GLN A 109 4.49 -4.97 -9.31
C GLN A 109 3.78 -4.38 -8.08
N ILE A 110 2.86 -3.42 -8.29
CA ILE A 110 2.03 -2.86 -7.21
C ILE A 110 1.16 -3.96 -6.59
N GLN A 111 0.46 -4.76 -7.40
CA GLN A 111 -0.39 -5.85 -6.92
C GLN A 111 0.41 -6.91 -6.16
N ALA A 112 1.58 -7.30 -6.66
CA ALA A 112 2.48 -8.22 -5.99
C ALA A 112 2.91 -7.67 -4.62
N ARG A 113 3.25 -6.38 -4.53
CA ARG A 113 3.60 -5.72 -3.26
C ARG A 113 2.44 -5.68 -2.27
N ILE A 114 1.21 -5.44 -2.74
CA ILE A 114 0.02 -5.46 -1.90
C ILE A 114 -0.18 -6.88 -1.34
N LYS A 115 -0.16 -7.90 -2.20
CA LYS A 115 -0.30 -9.31 -1.80
C LYS A 115 0.76 -9.71 -0.77
N ALA A 116 2.02 -9.37 -1.01
CA ALA A 116 3.12 -9.67 -0.08
C ALA A 116 2.91 -9.00 1.29
N ARG A 117 2.43 -7.74 1.32
CA ARG A 117 2.08 -7.07 2.58
C ARG A 117 0.94 -7.76 3.30
N MET A 118 -0.06 -8.26 2.57
CA MET A 118 -1.21 -8.97 3.16
C MET A 118 -0.79 -10.31 3.77
N VAL A 119 -0.01 -11.11 3.05
CA VAL A 119 0.58 -12.35 3.58
C VAL A 119 1.35 -12.05 4.87
N GLY A 120 2.21 -11.03 4.85
CA GLY A 120 2.95 -10.64 6.04
C GLY A 120 2.06 -10.14 7.18
N HIS A 121 0.91 -9.54 6.92
CA HIS A 121 -0.02 -9.11 7.97
C HIS A 121 -0.70 -10.31 8.61
N GLU A 122 -1.25 -11.23 7.80
CA GLU A 122 -1.93 -12.43 8.30
C GLU A 122 -0.98 -13.29 9.14
N LEU A 123 0.24 -13.53 8.65
CA LEU A 123 1.24 -14.30 9.40
C LEU A 123 1.55 -13.69 10.77
N ARG A 124 1.51 -12.35 10.89
CA ARG A 124 1.81 -11.65 12.15
C ARG A 124 0.66 -11.65 13.16
N LYS A 125 -0.54 -12.10 12.79
CA LYS A 125 -1.65 -12.28 13.74
C LYS A 125 -1.35 -13.36 14.78
N ASN A 126 -0.58 -14.39 14.42
CA ASN A 126 -0.08 -15.39 15.36
C ASN A 126 1.20 -14.86 16.05
N PRO A 127 1.24 -14.71 17.39
CA PRO A 127 2.41 -14.17 18.10
C PRO A 127 3.68 -15.00 17.93
N GLN A 128 3.57 -16.32 17.85
CA GLN A 128 4.72 -17.22 17.66
C GLN A 128 5.27 -17.08 16.23
N MET A 129 4.38 -17.01 15.24
CA MET A 129 4.75 -16.76 13.85
C MET A 129 5.39 -15.37 13.69
N LYS A 130 4.81 -14.34 14.30
CA LYS A 130 5.40 -12.99 14.34
C LYS A 130 6.83 -13.03 14.90
N ARG A 131 7.05 -13.67 16.05
CA ARG A 131 8.37 -13.81 16.67
C ARG A 131 9.37 -14.51 15.74
N ALA A 132 8.96 -15.60 15.11
CA ALA A 132 9.81 -16.35 14.17
C ALA A 132 10.23 -15.50 12.97
N ILE A 133 9.28 -14.78 12.37
CA ILE A 133 9.54 -13.86 11.24
C ILE A 133 10.45 -12.71 11.65
N ASP A 134 10.20 -12.09 12.81
CA ASP A 134 11.02 -10.96 13.30
C ASP A 134 12.46 -11.42 13.57
N ASN A 135 12.66 -12.60 14.16
CA ASN A 135 13.98 -13.20 14.35
C ASN A 135 14.68 -13.49 13.01
N PHE A 136 13.98 -14.12 12.07
CA PHE A 136 14.51 -14.43 10.75
C PHE A 136 14.98 -13.16 10.01
N LYS A 137 14.17 -12.09 10.04
CA LYS A 137 14.52 -10.78 9.47
C LYS A 137 15.74 -10.17 10.14
N ALA A 138 15.83 -10.21 11.47
CA ALA A 138 16.97 -9.67 12.19
C ALA A 138 18.28 -10.35 11.78
N VAL A 139 18.27 -11.69 11.64
CA VAL A 139 19.45 -12.45 11.19
C VAL A 139 19.84 -12.09 9.75
N LEU A 140 18.87 -11.98 8.85
CA LEU A 140 19.13 -11.59 7.46
C LEU A 140 19.66 -10.15 7.37
N ASP A 141 19.10 -9.21 8.13
CA ASP A 141 19.57 -7.82 8.14
C ASP A 141 21.03 -7.72 8.62
N LEU A 142 21.34 -8.39 9.74
CA LEU A 142 22.69 -8.45 10.29
C LEU A 142 23.68 -9.07 9.31
N LYS A 143 23.29 -10.14 8.61
CA LYS A 143 24.19 -10.82 7.67
C LYS A 143 24.32 -10.08 6.36
N VAL A 144 23.22 -9.73 5.71
CA VAL A 144 23.20 -9.24 4.32
C VAL A 144 23.41 -7.74 4.22
N ASN A 145 22.78 -6.95 5.09
CA ASN A 145 22.80 -5.49 4.95
C ASN A 145 23.90 -4.85 5.79
N GLN A 146 24.24 -5.44 6.93
CA GLN A 146 25.24 -4.89 7.86
C GLN A 146 26.59 -5.61 7.78
N GLY A 147 26.65 -6.78 7.15
CA GLY A 147 27.88 -7.56 6.99
C GLY A 147 28.44 -7.50 5.57
N GLU A 148 29.73 -7.85 5.43
CA GLU A 148 30.33 -8.08 4.12
C GLU A 148 29.96 -9.49 3.64
N VAL A 149 28.95 -9.58 2.77
CA VAL A 149 28.52 -10.83 2.14
C VAL A 149 29.06 -10.90 0.72
N ASN A 150 29.82 -11.94 0.43
CA ASN A 150 30.23 -12.22 -0.95
C ASN A 150 29.16 -13.01 -1.71
N ASP A 151 29.29 -13.07 -3.03
CA ASP A 151 28.31 -13.74 -3.91
C ASP A 151 28.10 -15.23 -3.57
N ALA A 152 29.14 -15.92 -3.10
CA ALA A 152 29.03 -17.32 -2.71
C ALA A 152 28.17 -17.48 -1.44
N GLN A 153 28.38 -16.63 -0.45
CA GLN A 153 27.58 -16.59 0.78
C GLN A 153 26.13 -16.16 0.48
N LEU A 154 25.92 -15.19 -0.41
CA LEU A 154 24.58 -14.78 -0.81
C LEU A 154 23.82 -15.93 -1.48
N LYS A 155 24.46 -16.67 -2.40
CA LYS A 155 23.88 -17.88 -3.01
C LYS A 155 23.56 -18.95 -1.97
N GLN A 156 24.41 -19.14 -0.97
CA GLN A 156 24.14 -20.08 0.13
C GLN A 156 22.91 -19.65 0.96
N ILE A 157 22.80 -18.36 1.29
CA ILE A 157 21.64 -17.80 1.99
C ILE A 157 20.37 -18.04 1.18
N ILE A 158 20.36 -17.68 -0.11
CA ILE A 158 19.22 -17.93 -1.02
C ILE A 158 18.83 -19.41 -1.01
N GLY A 159 19.81 -20.31 -1.14
CA GLY A 159 19.53 -21.75 -1.11
C GLY A 159 18.95 -22.26 0.21
N VAL A 160 19.28 -21.66 1.36
CA VAL A 160 18.62 -21.97 2.65
C VAL A 160 17.17 -21.53 2.63
N ILE A 161 16.89 -20.33 2.11
CA ILE A 161 15.53 -19.78 2.01
C ILE A 161 14.66 -20.66 1.11
N ASP A 162 15.17 -21.04 -0.06
CA ASP A 162 14.43 -21.86 -1.03
C ASP A 162 14.11 -23.24 -0.47
N ARG A 163 15.04 -23.87 0.26
CA ARG A 163 14.78 -25.15 0.94
C ARG A 163 13.69 -25.01 2.01
N ALA A 164 13.77 -24.00 2.86
CA ALA A 164 12.74 -23.77 3.88
C ALA A 164 11.36 -23.51 3.25
N ALA A 165 11.31 -22.77 2.14
CA ALA A 165 10.08 -22.54 1.39
C ALA A 165 9.51 -23.84 0.80
N LEU A 166 10.36 -24.70 0.23
CA LEU A 166 9.97 -26.01 -0.29
C LEU A 166 9.41 -26.91 0.82
N GLU A 167 10.10 -27.00 1.95
CA GLU A 167 9.65 -27.78 3.12
C GLU A 167 8.27 -27.31 3.62
N ILE A 168 8.06 -25.99 3.74
CA ILE A 168 6.76 -25.42 4.13
C ILE A 168 5.67 -25.75 3.11
N SER A 169 5.99 -25.70 1.81
CA SER A 169 5.02 -25.96 0.74
C SER A 169 4.54 -27.41 0.66
N GLN A 170 5.26 -28.34 1.32
CA GLN A 170 4.96 -29.76 1.38
C GLN A 170 4.21 -30.18 2.66
N LEU A 171 3.90 -29.23 3.55
CA LEU A 171 3.08 -29.49 4.74
C LEU A 171 1.60 -29.60 4.35
N ASP A 172 0.92 -30.66 4.81
CA ASP A 172 -0.50 -30.94 4.57
C ASP A 172 -1.46 -29.95 5.25
#